data_AF-A0A5E3W8Q7-F1
#
_entry.id   AF-A0A5E3W8Q7-F1
#
_cell.length_a   1.000
_cell.length_b   1.000
_cell.length_c   1.000
_cell.angle_alpha   90.00
_cell.angle_beta   90.00
_cell.angle_gamma   90.00
#
_symmetry.space_group_name_H-M   'P 1'
#
loop_
_entity.id
_entity.type
_entity.pdbx_description
1 polymer ?
#
loop_
_entity_poly.entity_id
_entity_poly.type
_entity_poly.pdbx_seq_one_letter_code
_entity_poly.pdbx_strand_id
1 'polypeptide(L)'
;MSIAGYTACAVAADAALPDDCYRVLLTGHGPLRTGKDNHSWLTVLPLHNTILTVDEALPAAAPPAPPPAPPQELMDVDSPSPLPTEGSPPPANPAPPPPPPQPEYVPPPPGQGSTTPAPNGTGTEERRPPPTHIHLSTILLPVTYTAVEAHVPGLHARPPIVPPHSTSWWDESENAADDAASLPRRAVPGAGRPLAPPPEDGYDLVLHVGLAGRGGLRVEKLAHRVGYRLKDASGERAPIAPPAPKKKKQANKVDGGTGEGESKANGNGAEGNGEEGEGEEEGAEDAAAHATQPSAHDVPPGVVVPASHQGAPGEAGDAEAPVEAPREPVRGFGGKAYGDEMNEFETGVDVDRLCFDLKRSGPIGDVYKSMDSGHYVLDYAYYCSLAEARRTAGPAALIGANAPPPSSNTIGIPGPTTIKLTKVLGITVPPAGAPFSTLDLTEAIKKIVIWCSREGTRAAPR
;
A
#
# COMPACT_ATOMS: atom_id res chain seq x y z
N MET A 1 -23.73 17.62 1.09
CA MET A 1 -22.74 18.51 0.45
C MET A 1 -22.41 17.91 -0.90
N SER A 2 -22.66 18.63 -2.00
CA SER A 2 -22.32 18.18 -3.35
C SER A 2 -20.86 18.54 -3.60
N ILE A 3 -19.95 17.57 -3.49
CA ILE A 3 -18.62 17.70 -4.10
C ILE A 3 -18.83 17.44 -5.59
N ALA A 4 -18.29 18.30 -6.45
CA ALA A 4 -18.52 18.23 -7.89
C ALA A 4 -18.30 16.79 -8.41
N GLY A 5 -19.38 16.16 -8.87
CA GLY A 5 -19.33 14.86 -9.57
C GLY A 5 -19.91 13.64 -8.89
N TYR A 6 -20.43 13.72 -7.66
CA TYR A 6 -21.22 12.64 -7.08
C TYR A 6 -22.21 13.12 -6.01
N THR A 7 -23.26 12.33 -5.81
CA THR A 7 -24.21 12.46 -4.70
C THR A 7 -24.08 11.24 -3.79
N ALA A 8 -24.20 11.44 -2.47
CA ALA A 8 -24.19 10.37 -1.48
C ALA A 8 -25.54 10.31 -0.76
N CYS A 9 -26.13 9.12 -0.68
CA CYS A 9 -27.38 8.87 0.04
C CYS A 9 -27.21 7.69 1.00
N ALA A 10 -27.70 7.83 2.24
CA ALA A 10 -27.77 6.71 3.17
C ALA A 10 -28.97 5.83 2.83
N VAL A 11 -28.79 4.53 2.91
CA VAL A 11 -29.80 3.55 2.49
C VAL A 11 -30.18 2.66 3.67
N ALA A 12 -31.43 2.22 3.70
CA ALA A 12 -31.90 1.23 4.66
C ALA A 12 -31.25 -0.14 4.38
N ALA A 13 -31.06 -0.96 5.40
CA ALA A 13 -30.34 -2.24 5.27
C ALA A 13 -31.06 -3.24 4.32
N ASP A 14 -32.37 -3.11 4.17
CA ASP A 14 -33.26 -3.95 3.38
C ASP A 14 -33.61 -3.36 2.01
N ALA A 15 -33.11 -2.16 1.69
CA ALA A 15 -33.41 -1.56 0.39
C ALA A 15 -32.75 -2.37 -0.74
N ALA A 16 -33.52 -2.59 -1.81
CA ALA A 16 -32.98 -3.18 -3.03
C ALA A 16 -31.87 -2.27 -3.59
N LEU A 17 -30.70 -2.85 -3.82
CA LEU A 17 -29.57 -2.16 -4.44
C LEU A 17 -29.68 -2.27 -5.97
N PRO A 18 -29.21 -1.27 -6.73
CA PRO A 18 -29.18 -1.36 -8.19
C PRO A 18 -28.37 -2.56 -8.69
N ASP A 19 -28.81 -3.18 -9.80
CA ASP A 19 -28.14 -4.36 -10.37
C ASP A 19 -26.71 -4.04 -10.89
N ASP A 20 -26.43 -2.78 -11.24
CA ASP A 20 -25.12 -2.31 -11.71
C ASP A 20 -24.20 -1.85 -10.57
N CYS A 21 -24.61 -2.03 -9.31
CA CYS A 21 -23.97 -1.40 -8.18
C CYS A 21 -22.59 -2.01 -7.87
N TYR A 22 -21.56 -1.17 -7.87
CA TYR A 22 -20.21 -1.56 -7.45
C TYR A 22 -20.16 -1.75 -5.93
N ARG A 23 -19.82 -2.95 -5.47
CA ARG A 23 -19.92 -3.37 -4.07
C ARG A 23 -18.59 -3.21 -3.34
N VAL A 24 -18.56 -2.35 -2.33
CA VAL A 24 -17.34 -2.03 -1.57
C VAL A 24 -17.49 -2.37 -0.10
N LEU A 25 -16.50 -3.07 0.44
CA LEU A 25 -16.34 -3.27 1.88
C LEU A 25 -15.21 -2.38 2.40
N LEU A 26 -15.52 -1.54 3.37
CA LEU A 26 -14.57 -0.72 4.10
C LEU A 26 -14.33 -1.34 5.48
N THR A 27 -13.07 -1.52 5.87
CA THR A 27 -12.73 -1.89 7.24
C THR A 27 -12.10 -0.71 7.95
N GLY A 28 -12.48 -0.51 9.21
CA GLY A 28 -11.78 0.37 10.14
C GLY A 28 -11.45 -0.39 11.41
N HIS A 29 -10.50 0.11 12.19
CA HIS A 29 -9.97 -0.62 13.32
C HIS A 29 -10.58 -0.16 14.64
N GLY A 30 -10.78 -1.09 15.58
CA GLY A 30 -11.19 -0.80 16.96
C GLY A 30 -10.24 0.14 17.72
N PRO A 31 -10.63 0.57 18.94
CA PRO A 31 -9.76 1.34 19.82
C PRO A 31 -8.39 0.67 20.00
N LEU A 32 -7.34 1.48 20.09
CA LEU A 32 -6.01 1.00 20.46
C LEU A 32 -5.91 0.80 21.98
N ARG A 33 -4.90 0.05 22.44
CA ARG A 33 -4.68 -0.20 23.88
C ARG A 33 -4.63 1.08 24.73
N THR A 34 -4.19 2.20 24.15
CA THR A 34 -3.97 3.47 24.85
C THR A 34 -4.98 4.56 24.50
N GLY A 35 -5.95 4.30 23.61
CA GLY A 35 -6.86 5.34 23.10
C GLY A 35 -8.29 4.84 22.98
N LYS A 36 -9.26 5.70 23.33
CA LYS A 36 -10.69 5.38 23.26
C LYS A 36 -11.22 5.34 21.82
N ASP A 37 -10.62 6.14 20.94
CA ASP A 37 -11.05 6.30 19.56
C ASP A 37 -9.95 5.90 18.58
N ASN A 38 -10.35 5.32 17.45
CA ASN A 38 -9.45 5.04 16.35
C ASN A 38 -9.93 5.80 15.11
N HIS A 39 -9.08 6.72 14.61
CA HIS A 39 -9.45 7.61 13.52
C HIS A 39 -9.78 6.87 12.22
N SER A 40 -9.21 5.67 12.02
CA SER A 40 -9.57 4.82 10.88
C SER A 40 -11.04 4.42 10.92
N TRP A 41 -11.57 4.04 12.08
CA TRP A 41 -12.98 3.71 12.24
C TRP A 41 -13.88 4.92 12.11
N LEU A 42 -13.52 6.03 12.77
CA LEU A 42 -14.28 7.28 12.68
C LEU A 42 -14.36 7.81 11.25
N THR A 43 -13.34 7.57 10.43
CA THR A 43 -13.30 7.98 9.01
C THR A 43 -14.30 7.20 8.15
N VAL A 44 -14.43 5.89 8.38
CA VAL A 44 -15.27 5.02 7.52
C VAL A 44 -16.69 4.83 8.05
N LEU A 45 -16.91 4.97 9.36
CA LEU A 45 -18.22 4.75 9.98
C LEU A 45 -19.36 5.57 9.33
N PRO A 46 -19.19 6.88 9.02
CA PRO A 46 -20.23 7.66 8.35
C PRO A 46 -20.61 7.16 6.94
N LEU A 47 -19.79 6.26 6.35
CA LEU A 47 -20.02 5.68 5.04
C LEU A 47 -20.84 4.38 5.08
N HIS A 48 -21.23 3.91 6.26
CA HIS A 48 -21.96 2.65 6.42
C HIS A 48 -23.32 2.66 5.71
N ASN A 49 -23.54 1.68 4.82
CA ASN A 49 -24.74 1.55 3.97
C ASN A 49 -25.06 2.84 3.21
N THR A 50 -24.03 3.45 2.61
CA THR A 50 -24.20 4.61 1.73
C THR A 50 -24.07 4.19 0.28
N ILE A 51 -24.90 4.78 -0.59
CA ILE A 51 -24.74 4.70 -2.04
C ILE A 51 -24.14 6.02 -2.52
N LEU A 52 -23.04 5.91 -3.27
CA LEU A 52 -22.51 7.00 -4.07
C LEU A 52 -23.07 6.87 -5.49
N THR A 53 -23.84 7.86 -5.94
CA THR A 53 -24.24 8.01 -7.34
C THR A 53 -23.21 8.91 -8.00
N VAL A 54 -22.47 8.37 -8.96
CA VAL A 54 -21.39 9.10 -9.64
C VAL A 54 -21.91 9.65 -10.95
N ASP A 55 -21.79 10.95 -11.13
CA ASP A 55 -22.25 11.59 -12.37
C ASP A 55 -21.40 11.08 -13.54
N GLU A 56 -22.07 10.57 -14.57
CA GLU A 56 -21.44 10.12 -15.82
C GLU A 56 -20.81 11.32 -16.57
N ALA A 57 -21.37 12.51 -16.37
CA ALA A 57 -21.04 13.74 -17.07
C ALA A 57 -19.76 14.44 -16.57
N LEU A 58 -18.89 13.83 -15.74
CA LEU A 58 -17.58 14.42 -15.51
C LEU A 58 -16.74 14.23 -16.78
N PRO A 59 -16.50 15.28 -17.61
CA PRO A 59 -15.57 15.14 -18.71
C PRO A 59 -14.23 14.70 -18.12
N ALA A 60 -13.53 13.78 -18.80
CA ALA A 60 -12.14 13.49 -18.49
C ALA A 60 -11.43 14.85 -18.32
N ALA A 61 -10.97 15.13 -17.09
CA ALA A 61 -10.49 16.45 -16.74
C ALA A 61 -9.57 16.94 -17.86
N ALA A 62 -9.92 18.08 -18.46
CA ALA A 62 -9.12 18.64 -19.55
C ALA A 62 -7.64 18.63 -19.11
N PRO A 63 -6.70 18.29 -20.03
CA PRO A 63 -5.29 18.37 -19.70
C PRO A 63 -5.04 19.72 -19.04
N PRO A 64 -4.29 19.76 -17.92
CA PRO A 64 -4.08 21.00 -17.20
C PRO A 64 -3.57 22.03 -18.20
N ALA A 65 -4.18 23.21 -18.21
CA ALA A 65 -3.67 24.30 -19.02
C ALA A 65 -2.16 24.44 -18.70
N PRO A 66 -1.30 24.62 -19.72
CA PRO A 66 0.12 24.80 -19.47
C PRO A 66 0.29 25.91 -18.41
N PRO A 67 1.24 25.76 -17.47
CA PRO A 67 1.46 26.78 -16.46
C PRO A 67 1.61 28.14 -17.15
N PRO A 68 1.01 29.22 -16.60
CA PRO A 68 1.17 30.54 -17.18
C PRO A 68 2.67 30.83 -17.31
N ALA A 69 3.08 31.33 -18.48
CA ALA A 69 4.47 31.71 -18.70
C ALA A 69 4.91 32.61 -17.53
N PRO A 70 6.11 32.39 -16.97
CA PRO A 70 6.60 33.24 -15.89
C PRO A 70 6.49 34.70 -16.33
N PRO A 71 6.05 35.62 -15.44
CA PRO A 71 6.00 37.03 -15.75
C PRO A 71 7.37 37.43 -16.28
N GLN A 72 7.43 37.97 -17.50
CA GLN A 72 8.65 38.61 -17.95
C GLN A 72 8.86 39.81 -17.04
N GLU A 73 9.79 39.69 -16.09
CA GLU A 73 10.27 40.81 -15.30
C GLU A 73 10.79 41.85 -16.27
N LEU A 74 9.98 42.90 -16.45
CA LEU A 74 10.39 44.13 -17.10
C LEU A 74 11.54 44.66 -16.25
N MET A 75 12.76 44.63 -16.78
CA MET A 75 13.93 45.10 -16.07
C MET A 75 13.84 46.63 -15.93
N ASP A 76 13.36 47.10 -14.78
CA ASP A 76 13.42 48.50 -14.40
C ASP A 76 14.88 48.87 -14.07
N VAL A 77 15.55 49.44 -15.07
CA VAL A 77 16.85 50.10 -14.95
C VAL A 77 16.60 51.50 -14.38
N ASP A 78 16.50 51.64 -13.06
CA ASP A 78 17.07 52.78 -12.31
C ASP A 78 16.75 52.66 -10.82
N SER A 79 17.76 52.38 -9.99
CA SER A 79 17.73 52.74 -8.58
C SER A 79 19.17 52.86 -8.04
N PRO A 80 19.51 53.99 -7.39
CA PRO A 80 20.87 54.25 -6.93
C PRO A 80 21.22 53.50 -5.63
N SER A 81 22.47 53.05 -5.59
CA SER A 81 23.12 52.32 -4.50
C SER A 81 23.07 53.00 -3.13
N PRO A 82 22.94 52.22 -2.04
CA PRO A 82 23.47 52.58 -0.73
C PRO A 82 24.86 51.97 -0.48
N LEU A 83 25.65 52.71 0.31
CA LEU A 83 27.03 52.46 0.77
C LEU A 83 27.18 51.19 1.64
N PRO A 84 28.42 50.64 1.78
CA PRO A 84 28.66 49.33 2.34
C PRO A 84 28.78 49.35 3.87
N THR A 85 28.18 48.35 4.52
CA THR A 85 28.50 47.93 5.89
C THR A 85 29.37 46.67 5.84
N GLU A 86 30.55 46.74 6.45
CA GLU A 86 31.51 45.65 6.57
C GLU A 86 30.92 44.47 7.36
N GLY A 87 31.03 43.28 6.77
CA GLY A 87 30.76 41.99 7.38
C GLY A 87 31.06 40.90 6.37
N SER A 88 32.29 40.38 6.39
CA SER A 88 32.76 39.38 5.43
C SER A 88 31.95 38.07 5.54
N PRO A 89 31.33 37.57 4.45
CA PRO A 89 30.83 36.20 4.39
C PRO A 89 31.98 35.22 4.07
N PRO A 90 31.87 33.95 4.49
CA PRO A 90 32.83 32.91 4.14
C PRO A 90 32.82 32.62 2.61
N PRO A 91 33.92 32.11 2.04
CA PRO A 91 34.04 31.91 0.60
C PRO A 91 33.01 30.88 0.09
N ALA A 92 32.29 31.27 -0.96
CA ALA A 92 31.40 30.40 -1.71
C ALA A 92 32.20 29.29 -2.42
N ASN A 93 31.70 28.06 -2.35
CA ASN A 93 32.23 26.94 -3.13
C ASN A 93 32.16 27.25 -4.64
N PRO A 94 33.17 26.87 -5.43
CA PRO A 94 33.15 27.06 -6.87
C PRO A 94 32.02 26.23 -7.50
N ALA A 95 31.31 26.85 -8.45
CA ALA A 95 30.26 26.20 -9.22
C ALA A 95 30.83 24.99 -9.99
N PRO A 96 30.10 23.85 -10.05
CA PRO A 96 30.53 22.72 -10.85
C PRO A 96 30.59 23.09 -12.35
N PRO A 97 31.52 22.51 -13.12
CA PRO A 97 31.63 22.78 -14.55
C PRO A 97 30.37 22.28 -15.29
N PRO A 98 29.99 22.95 -16.40
CA PRO A 98 28.86 22.51 -17.21
C PRO A 98 29.12 21.10 -17.78
N PRO A 99 28.09 20.26 -17.92
CA PRO A 99 28.23 18.93 -18.49
C PRO A 99 28.73 19.00 -19.95
N PRO A 100 29.51 18.01 -20.41
CA PRO A 100 30.00 17.96 -21.78
C PRO A 100 28.82 17.88 -22.78
N PRO A 101 28.97 18.45 -23.99
CA PRO A 101 27.94 18.36 -25.02
C PRO A 101 27.68 16.89 -25.38
N GLN A 102 26.42 16.48 -25.29
CA GLN A 102 25.97 15.16 -25.71
C GLN A 102 26.17 15.00 -27.23
N PRO A 103 26.64 13.84 -27.71
CA PRO A 103 26.79 13.60 -29.14
C PRO A 103 25.43 13.66 -29.84
N GLU A 104 25.38 14.38 -30.97
CA GLU A 104 24.19 14.48 -31.82
C GLU A 104 23.70 13.08 -32.23
N TYR A 105 22.46 12.78 -31.89
CA TYR A 105 21.77 11.57 -32.32
C TYR A 105 21.48 11.66 -33.81
N VAL A 106 22.21 10.86 -34.61
CA VAL A 106 21.92 10.66 -36.03
C VAL A 106 20.99 9.45 -36.16
N PRO A 107 19.72 9.62 -36.58
CA PRO A 107 18.84 8.49 -36.80
C PRO A 107 19.32 7.62 -37.98
N PRO A 108 19.18 6.29 -37.91
CA PRO A 108 19.61 5.41 -38.97
C PRO A 108 18.76 5.58 -40.24
N PRO A 109 19.34 5.38 -41.44
CA PRO A 109 18.62 5.52 -42.70
C PRO A 109 17.59 4.39 -42.89
N PRO A 110 16.46 4.69 -43.56
CA PRO A 110 15.40 3.71 -43.75
C PRO A 110 15.77 2.72 -44.86
N GLY A 111 15.81 1.43 -44.53
CA GLY A 111 16.10 0.39 -45.51
C GLY A 111 15.77 -1.04 -45.07
N GLN A 112 14.66 -1.54 -45.62
CA GLN A 112 14.42 -2.93 -46.07
C GLN A 112 14.08 -4.02 -45.03
N GLY A 113 12.77 -4.31 -44.96
CA GLY A 113 12.23 -5.65 -45.25
C GLY A 113 12.46 -6.76 -44.23
N SER A 114 11.59 -6.83 -43.23
CA SER A 114 11.32 -8.07 -42.50
C SER A 114 9.81 -8.27 -42.38
N THR A 115 9.32 -9.36 -42.96
CA THR A 115 7.91 -9.77 -42.95
C THR A 115 7.57 -10.41 -41.61
N THR A 116 7.09 -9.60 -40.68
CA THR A 116 6.39 -10.08 -39.47
C THR A 116 4.91 -10.35 -39.83
N PRO A 117 4.30 -11.47 -39.41
CA PRO A 117 2.88 -11.72 -39.65
C PRO A 117 2.06 -10.66 -38.92
N ALA A 118 1.09 -10.07 -39.62
CA ALA A 118 0.19 -9.07 -39.06
C ALA A 118 -0.60 -9.64 -37.87
N PRO A 119 -0.73 -8.90 -36.75
CA PRO A 119 -1.62 -9.27 -35.66
C PRO A 119 -3.07 -9.00 -36.08
N ASN A 120 -3.70 -10.00 -36.71
CA ASN A 120 -5.14 -10.01 -36.93
C ASN A 120 -5.83 -10.40 -35.62
N GLY A 121 -6.37 -9.40 -34.93
CA GLY A 121 -7.16 -9.59 -33.71
C GLY A 121 -7.65 -8.27 -33.14
N THR A 122 -8.33 -7.45 -33.93
CA THR A 122 -9.10 -6.28 -33.44
C THR A 122 -10.37 -6.76 -32.74
N GLY A 123 -10.22 -7.57 -31.69
CA GLY A 123 -11.28 -7.73 -30.71
C GLY A 123 -11.41 -6.40 -30.00
N THR A 124 -12.33 -5.55 -30.47
CA THR A 124 -12.78 -4.39 -29.70
C THR A 124 -13.44 -4.95 -28.46
N GLU A 125 -12.63 -5.08 -27.40
CA GLU A 125 -13.07 -5.45 -26.07
C GLU A 125 -14.19 -4.48 -25.70
N GLU A 126 -15.43 -4.99 -25.67
CA GLU A 126 -16.61 -4.19 -25.39
C GLU A 126 -16.51 -3.71 -23.95
N ARG A 127 -15.96 -2.50 -23.80
CA ARG A 127 -15.61 -1.94 -22.50
C ARG A 127 -16.90 -1.72 -21.73
N ARG A 128 -17.13 -2.53 -20.69
CA ARG A 128 -18.29 -2.37 -19.80
C ARG A 128 -18.35 -0.90 -19.35
N PRO A 129 -19.52 -0.25 -19.42
CA PRO A 129 -19.66 1.12 -18.94
C PRO A 129 -19.25 1.19 -17.47
N PRO A 130 -18.66 2.31 -17.02
CA PRO A 130 -18.31 2.50 -15.62
C PRO A 130 -19.57 2.41 -14.75
N PRO A 131 -19.47 1.84 -13.54
CA PRO A 131 -20.61 1.76 -12.63
C PRO A 131 -21.08 3.17 -12.25
N THR A 132 -22.40 3.36 -12.22
CA THR A 132 -23.01 4.64 -11.82
C THR A 132 -23.34 4.68 -10.33
N HIS A 133 -23.54 3.51 -9.71
CA HIS A 133 -23.82 3.36 -8.29
C HIS A 133 -22.70 2.60 -7.59
N ILE A 134 -22.29 3.07 -6.41
CA ILE A 134 -21.33 2.39 -5.56
C ILE A 134 -21.90 2.24 -4.16
N HIS A 135 -22.08 1.02 -3.68
CA HIS A 135 -22.60 0.75 -2.34
C HIS A 135 -21.46 0.44 -1.37
N LEU A 136 -21.42 1.20 -0.27
CA LEU A 136 -20.40 1.10 0.77
C LEU A 136 -20.96 0.38 1.99
N SER A 137 -20.36 -0.75 2.33
CA SER A 137 -20.55 -1.45 3.59
C SER A 137 -19.32 -1.20 4.48
N THR A 138 -19.50 -1.00 5.78
CA THR A 138 -18.37 -0.83 6.70
C THR A 138 -18.41 -1.86 7.83
N ILE A 139 -17.23 -2.31 8.25
CA ILE A 139 -17.06 -3.23 9.38
C ILE A 139 -15.92 -2.77 10.29
N LEU A 140 -16.12 -2.95 11.59
CA LEU A 140 -15.07 -2.78 12.59
C LEU A 140 -14.27 -4.07 12.71
N LEU A 141 -12.97 -3.99 12.48
CA LEU A 141 -12.03 -5.06 12.81
C LEU A 141 -11.37 -4.77 14.17
N PRO A 142 -11.44 -5.70 15.14
CA PRO A 142 -10.64 -5.60 16.36
C PRO A 142 -9.16 -5.51 16.04
N VAL A 143 -8.40 -4.75 16.84
CA VAL A 143 -6.94 -4.60 16.67
C VAL A 143 -6.23 -5.80 17.29
N THR A 144 -6.55 -7.01 16.83
CA THR A 144 -5.92 -8.25 17.27
C THR A 144 -5.61 -9.16 16.10
N TYR A 145 -4.48 -9.88 16.17
CA TYR A 145 -4.08 -10.81 15.12
C TYR A 145 -5.09 -11.95 14.97
N THR A 146 -5.61 -12.46 16.09
CA THR A 146 -6.62 -13.52 16.12
C THR A 146 -7.92 -13.10 15.44
N ALA A 147 -8.37 -11.85 15.60
CA ALA A 147 -9.59 -11.37 14.94
C ALA A 147 -9.40 -11.27 13.42
N VAL A 148 -8.21 -10.89 12.96
CA VAL A 148 -7.89 -10.89 11.53
C VAL A 148 -8.01 -12.30 10.95
N GLU A 149 -7.40 -13.30 11.60
CA GLU A 149 -7.47 -14.69 11.14
C GLU A 149 -8.89 -15.26 11.16
N ALA A 150 -9.69 -14.88 12.15
CA ALA A 150 -11.05 -15.36 12.30
C ALA A 150 -12.02 -14.74 11.27
N HIS A 151 -11.76 -13.51 10.82
CA HIS A 151 -12.75 -12.73 10.07
C HIS A 151 -12.35 -12.47 8.63
N VAL A 152 -11.11 -12.08 8.35
CA VAL A 152 -10.71 -11.63 7.00
C VAL A 152 -10.90 -12.72 5.92
N PRO A 153 -10.59 -14.01 6.16
CA PRO A 153 -10.92 -15.06 5.19
C PRO A 153 -12.41 -15.12 4.84
N GLY A 154 -13.29 -14.94 5.83
CA GLY A 154 -14.75 -14.89 5.64
C GLY A 154 -15.19 -13.73 4.75
N LEU A 155 -14.54 -12.58 4.83
CA LEU A 155 -14.87 -11.40 4.00
C LEU A 155 -14.64 -11.65 2.50
N HIS A 156 -13.80 -12.62 2.15
CA HIS A 156 -13.49 -13.03 0.78
C HIS A 156 -14.20 -14.32 0.34
N ALA A 157 -15.04 -14.89 1.21
CA ALA A 157 -15.93 -15.99 0.82
C ALA A 157 -16.96 -15.52 -0.22
N ARG A 158 -17.66 -16.49 -0.81
CA ARG A 158 -18.70 -16.29 -1.83
C ARG A 158 -19.93 -17.13 -1.45
N PRO A 159 -20.96 -16.54 -0.80
CA PRO A 159 -21.06 -15.15 -0.35
C PRO A 159 -20.09 -14.80 0.81
N PRO A 160 -19.73 -13.52 1.00
CA PRO A 160 -18.94 -13.08 2.16
C PRO A 160 -19.62 -13.37 3.49
N ILE A 161 -18.84 -13.83 4.46
CA ILE A 161 -19.25 -14.08 5.84
C ILE A 161 -18.78 -12.88 6.67
N VAL A 162 -19.73 -12.04 7.09
CA VAL A 162 -19.44 -10.82 7.84
C VAL A 162 -19.64 -11.05 9.34
N PRO A 163 -18.74 -10.58 10.22
CA PRO A 163 -18.87 -10.77 11.66
C PRO A 163 -20.18 -10.16 12.21
N PRO A 164 -20.89 -10.84 13.11
CA PRO A 164 -22.21 -10.40 13.59
C PRO A 164 -22.19 -9.09 14.39
N HIS A 165 -21.03 -8.71 14.95
CA HIS A 165 -20.87 -7.50 15.77
C HIS A 165 -20.14 -6.35 15.05
N SER A 166 -20.03 -6.42 13.72
CA SER A 166 -19.17 -5.51 12.95
C SER A 166 -19.54 -4.03 13.04
N THR A 167 -20.75 -3.70 13.50
CA THR A 167 -21.21 -2.31 13.71
C THR A 167 -21.60 -2.01 15.16
N SER A 168 -21.60 -3.01 16.04
CA SER A 168 -22.18 -2.92 17.39
C SER A 168 -21.16 -2.99 18.53
N TRP A 169 -19.85 -3.06 18.24
CA TRP A 169 -18.78 -3.09 19.27
C TRP A 169 -18.67 -1.81 20.10
N TRP A 170 -19.41 -0.76 19.72
CA TRP A 170 -19.69 0.36 20.61
C TRP A 170 -20.81 -0.09 21.53
N ASP A 171 -20.42 -0.69 22.66
CA ASP A 171 -21.34 -1.05 23.72
C ASP A 171 -22.09 0.21 24.19
N GLU A 172 -23.37 0.27 23.85
CA GLU A 172 -24.34 1.25 24.35
C GLU A 172 -24.71 0.98 25.81
N SER A 173 -24.15 -0.04 26.48
CA SER A 173 -24.45 -0.26 27.89
C SER A 173 -24.09 0.99 28.69
N GLU A 174 -25.14 1.61 29.22
CA GLU A 174 -25.16 2.83 30.05
C GLU A 174 -24.35 2.68 31.37
N ASN A 175 -23.61 1.58 31.56
CA ASN A 175 -22.88 1.26 32.79
C ASN A 175 -21.40 1.69 32.77
N ALA A 176 -20.92 2.32 31.70
CA ALA A 176 -19.66 3.03 31.76
C ALA A 176 -19.89 4.36 32.50
N ALA A 177 -19.73 4.30 33.82
CA ALA A 177 -19.91 5.36 34.80
C ALA A 177 -19.75 6.78 34.23
N ASP A 178 -20.73 7.63 34.53
CA ASP A 178 -20.83 9.07 34.26
C ASP A 178 -19.61 9.85 34.76
N ASP A 179 -18.46 9.70 34.12
CA ASP A 179 -17.36 10.63 34.27
C ASP A 179 -17.68 11.84 33.38
N ALA A 180 -18.15 12.92 34.01
CA ALA A 180 -18.54 14.19 33.38
C ALA A 180 -17.43 14.89 32.58
N ALA A 181 -16.21 14.33 32.56
CA ALA A 181 -15.09 14.74 31.73
C ALA A 181 -15.01 13.98 30.38
N SER A 182 -15.84 12.96 30.16
CA SER A 182 -15.92 12.27 28.88
C SER A 182 -16.79 13.07 27.91
N LEU A 183 -16.23 13.41 26.73
CA LEU A 183 -16.98 14.03 25.64
C LEU A 183 -18.28 13.22 25.42
N PRO A 184 -19.43 13.88 25.21
CA PRO A 184 -20.71 13.19 25.07
C PRO A 184 -20.56 12.12 24.01
N ARG A 185 -20.91 10.87 24.38
CA ARG A 185 -21.07 9.71 23.47
C ARG A 185 -22.12 10.07 22.43
N ARG A 186 -21.73 10.87 21.45
CA ARG A 186 -22.62 11.42 20.44
C ARG A 186 -22.93 10.26 19.50
N ALA A 187 -24.18 9.83 19.48
CA ALA A 187 -24.68 8.82 18.54
C ALA A 187 -24.09 9.11 17.16
N VAL A 188 -23.14 8.27 16.72
CA VAL A 188 -22.48 8.48 15.44
C VAL A 188 -23.48 8.05 14.38
N PRO A 189 -23.86 8.93 13.43
CA PRO A 189 -24.79 8.55 12.39
C PRO A 189 -24.31 7.29 11.66
N GLY A 190 -25.11 6.22 11.71
CA GLY A 190 -24.78 4.94 11.08
C GLY A 190 -24.38 3.82 12.05
N ALA A 191 -24.00 4.12 13.30
CA ALA A 191 -23.77 3.10 14.32
C ALA A 191 -25.05 2.29 14.59
N GLY A 192 -24.90 0.97 14.79
CA GLY A 192 -26.03 0.07 15.07
C GLY A 192 -26.97 -0.23 13.89
N ARG A 193 -26.73 0.31 12.69
CA ARG A 193 -27.50 -0.07 11.50
C ARG A 193 -27.15 -1.51 11.09
N PRO A 194 -28.15 -2.33 10.70
CA PRO A 194 -27.88 -3.66 10.16
C PRO A 194 -27.08 -3.54 8.86
N LEU A 195 -26.16 -4.46 8.62
CA LEU A 195 -25.44 -4.53 7.36
C LEU A 195 -26.41 -4.92 6.23
N ALA A 196 -26.34 -4.25 5.08
CA ALA A 196 -27.00 -4.75 3.88
C ALA A 196 -26.49 -6.15 3.52
N PRO A 197 -27.31 -7.04 2.94
CA PRO A 197 -26.88 -8.38 2.57
C PRO A 197 -25.58 -8.36 1.75
N PRO A 198 -24.56 -9.17 2.11
CA PRO A 198 -23.34 -9.28 1.33
C PRO A 198 -23.64 -9.74 -0.10
N PRO A 199 -22.88 -9.26 -1.11
CA PRO A 199 -23.05 -9.70 -2.50
C PRO A 199 -22.76 -11.20 -2.66
N GLU A 200 -23.59 -11.91 -3.42
CA GLU A 200 -23.45 -13.37 -3.61
C GLU A 200 -22.12 -13.74 -4.28
N ASP A 201 -21.71 -12.95 -5.27
CA ASP A 201 -20.45 -13.06 -5.99
C ASP A 201 -19.28 -12.30 -5.32
N GLY A 202 -19.52 -11.81 -4.11
CA GLY A 202 -18.55 -11.13 -3.25
C GLY A 202 -18.27 -9.68 -3.62
N TYR A 203 -17.41 -9.04 -2.84
CA TYR A 203 -17.12 -7.61 -3.01
C TYR A 203 -16.23 -7.36 -4.23
N ASP A 204 -16.42 -6.19 -4.85
CA ASP A 204 -15.60 -5.72 -5.97
C ASP A 204 -14.29 -5.11 -5.45
N LEU A 205 -14.39 -4.43 -4.30
CA LEU A 205 -13.29 -3.81 -3.60
C LEU A 205 -13.43 -4.06 -2.10
N VAL A 206 -12.34 -4.51 -1.47
CA VAL A 206 -12.15 -4.48 -0.02
C VAL A 206 -11.05 -3.46 0.28
N LEU A 207 -11.39 -2.41 1.03
CA LEU A 207 -10.47 -1.34 1.41
C LEU A 207 -10.26 -1.37 2.93
N HIS A 208 -9.04 -1.68 3.36
CA HIS A 208 -8.66 -1.65 4.77
C HIS A 208 -8.10 -0.29 5.15
N VAL A 209 -8.71 0.35 6.13
CA VAL A 209 -8.26 1.64 6.67
C VAL A 209 -7.69 1.42 8.06
N GLY A 210 -6.44 1.80 8.26
CA GLY A 210 -5.77 1.76 9.55
C GLY A 210 -5.21 3.11 9.96
N LEU A 211 -4.76 3.18 11.20
CA LEU A 211 -4.15 4.38 11.77
C LEU A 211 -2.63 4.29 11.66
N ALA A 212 -1.98 5.34 11.16
CA ALA A 212 -0.53 5.51 11.22
C ALA A 212 -0.14 6.68 12.13
N GLY A 213 1.17 6.87 12.28
CA GLY A 213 1.74 8.06 12.91
C GLY A 213 1.42 9.35 12.15
N ARG A 214 2.01 10.45 12.60
CA ARG A 214 1.82 11.77 11.97
C ARG A 214 2.25 11.76 10.49
N GLY A 215 1.65 12.65 9.71
CA GLY A 215 1.96 12.88 8.30
C GLY A 215 0.71 12.81 7.41
N GLY A 216 0.93 12.66 6.11
CA GLY A 216 -0.14 12.55 5.13
C GLY A 216 -0.90 11.23 5.15
N LEU A 217 -1.96 11.16 4.33
CA LEU A 217 -2.65 9.91 4.00
C LEU A 217 -1.70 9.01 3.20
N ARG A 218 -1.57 7.73 3.56
CA ARG A 218 -0.71 6.81 2.80
C ARG A 218 -1.51 5.69 2.16
N VAL A 219 -1.21 5.41 0.90
CA VAL A 219 -1.82 4.35 0.11
C VAL A 219 -0.81 3.22 0.00
N GLU A 220 -1.14 2.06 0.56
CA GLU A 220 -0.22 0.94 0.73
C GLU A 220 -0.14 0.12 -0.57
N LYS A 221 1.04 0.07 -1.18
CA LYS A 221 1.30 -0.73 -2.39
C LYS A 221 1.61 -2.19 -2.06
N LEU A 222 2.28 -2.41 -0.93
CA LEU A 222 2.84 -3.71 -0.53
C LEU A 222 2.29 -4.12 0.84
N ALA A 223 2.06 -5.41 1.02
CA ALA A 223 1.73 -6.04 2.30
C ALA A 223 2.72 -7.18 2.58
N HIS A 224 3.09 -7.39 3.84
CA HIS A 224 4.12 -8.38 4.20
C HIS A 224 3.53 -9.63 4.82
N ARG A 225 4.19 -10.77 4.67
CA ARG A 225 3.77 -12.04 5.28
C ARG A 225 4.25 -12.18 6.72
N VAL A 226 5.41 -11.59 7.01
CA VAL A 226 6.18 -11.78 8.24
C VAL A 226 6.72 -10.43 8.75
N GLY A 227 7.27 -10.43 9.97
CA GLY A 227 7.86 -9.22 10.57
C GLY A 227 7.04 -8.64 11.73
N TYR A 228 5.93 -9.28 12.08
CA TYR A 228 4.96 -8.80 13.07
C TYR A 228 5.44 -8.96 14.51
N ARG A 229 6.26 -8.02 14.97
CA ARG A 229 6.85 -8.07 16.32
C ARG A 229 6.00 -7.36 17.37
N LEU A 230 5.14 -6.42 16.98
CA LEU A 230 4.38 -5.62 17.94
C LEU A 230 3.31 -6.46 18.65
N LYS A 231 3.00 -6.10 19.89
CA LYS A 231 1.86 -6.65 20.62
C LYS A 231 0.60 -5.92 20.19
N ASP A 232 -0.47 -6.67 19.98
CA ASP A 232 -1.77 -6.15 19.60
C ASP A 232 -2.54 -5.56 20.80
N ALA A 233 -3.80 -5.16 20.60
CA ALA A 233 -4.61 -4.55 21.66
C ALA A 233 -4.88 -5.50 22.84
N SER A 234 -4.81 -6.82 22.63
CA SER A 234 -4.91 -7.83 23.69
C SER A 234 -3.58 -8.12 24.38
N GLY A 235 -2.48 -7.52 23.92
CA GLY A 235 -1.14 -7.76 24.46
C GLY A 235 -0.44 -8.99 23.86
N GLU A 236 -1.07 -9.63 22.88
CA GLU A 236 -0.57 -10.82 22.19
C GLU A 236 0.25 -10.42 20.95
N ARG A 237 1.20 -11.28 20.56
CA ARG A 237 1.97 -11.09 19.32
C ARG A 237 1.40 -11.97 18.22
N ALA A 238 1.68 -11.63 16.96
CA ALA A 238 1.32 -12.47 15.83
C ALA A 238 1.87 -13.90 15.99
N PRO A 239 1.20 -14.91 15.39
CA PRO A 239 1.68 -16.29 15.39
C PRO A 239 3.11 -16.43 14.89
N ILE A 240 3.80 -17.47 15.35
CA ILE A 240 5.14 -17.79 14.86
C ILE A 240 5.01 -18.36 13.45
N ALA A 241 5.64 -17.72 12.48
CA ALA A 241 5.69 -18.21 11.12
C ALA A 241 6.60 -19.44 11.07
N PRO A 242 6.23 -20.49 10.32
CA PRO A 242 7.11 -21.62 10.08
C PRO A 242 8.40 -21.13 9.42
N PRO A 243 9.54 -21.77 9.71
CA PRO A 243 10.81 -21.39 9.10
C PRO A 243 10.69 -21.52 7.58
N ALA A 244 11.15 -20.51 6.85
CA ALA A 244 11.21 -20.58 5.40
C ALA A 244 11.98 -21.84 4.97
N PRO A 245 11.54 -22.55 3.92
CA PRO A 245 12.25 -23.71 3.42
C PRO A 245 13.68 -23.30 3.09
N LYS A 246 14.67 -23.95 3.74
CA LYS A 246 16.08 -23.71 3.45
C LYS A 246 16.28 -23.95 1.95
N LYS A 247 16.56 -22.90 1.17
CA LYS A 247 16.96 -23.03 -0.24
C LYS A 247 18.12 -24.02 -0.23
N LYS A 248 17.91 -25.23 -0.74
CA LYS A 248 18.99 -26.22 -0.88
C LYS A 248 20.02 -25.52 -1.74
N LYS A 249 21.16 -25.15 -1.14
CA LYS A 249 22.32 -24.62 -1.84
C LYS A 249 22.57 -25.65 -2.94
N GLN A 250 22.27 -25.31 -4.20
CA GLN A 250 22.56 -26.22 -5.31
C GLN A 250 24.04 -26.51 -5.19
N ALA A 251 24.37 -27.72 -4.76
CA ALA A 251 25.74 -28.18 -4.76
C ALA A 251 26.14 -28.11 -6.23
N ASN A 252 27.03 -27.17 -6.53
CA ASN A 252 27.58 -26.99 -7.86
C ASN A 252 28.33 -28.29 -8.14
N LYS A 253 27.64 -29.24 -8.78
CA LYS A 253 28.18 -30.55 -9.11
C LYS A 253 29.08 -30.29 -10.30
N VAL A 254 30.35 -30.02 -10.00
CA VAL A 254 31.43 -30.07 -10.97
C VAL A 254 31.48 -31.53 -11.41
N ASP A 255 30.80 -31.85 -12.52
CA ASP A 255 30.91 -33.14 -13.18
C ASP A 255 32.34 -33.26 -13.71
N GLY A 256 33.15 -34.01 -12.97
CA GLY A 256 34.41 -34.55 -13.46
C GLY A 256 34.16 -35.91 -14.12
N GLY A 257 34.29 -35.94 -15.46
CA GLY A 257 34.42 -37.15 -16.27
C GLY A 257 33.74 -36.97 -17.64
N THR A 258 34.28 -37.35 -18.80
CA THR A 258 35.42 -38.19 -19.18
C THR A 258 35.55 -38.15 -20.73
N GLY A 259 36.75 -38.26 -21.29
CA GLY A 259 36.96 -39.10 -22.49
C GLY A 259 37.26 -38.45 -23.85
N GLU A 260 38.39 -38.93 -24.40
CA GLU A 260 38.69 -39.22 -25.81
C GLU A 260 39.19 -38.12 -26.75
N GLY A 261 40.29 -38.47 -27.44
CA GLY A 261 41.15 -37.58 -28.18
C GLY A 261 40.80 -37.41 -29.64
N GLU A 262 41.34 -36.35 -30.22
CA GLU A 262 41.74 -36.31 -31.61
C GLU A 262 42.89 -35.33 -31.79
N SER A 263 43.87 -35.75 -32.59
CA SER A 263 45.15 -35.09 -32.80
C SER A 263 45.08 -34.19 -34.02
N LYS A 264 45.57 -32.93 -33.94
CA LYS A 264 46.44 -32.30 -34.95
C LYS A 264 46.90 -30.89 -34.57
N ALA A 265 48.23 -30.81 -34.36
CA ALA A 265 49.19 -29.86 -34.93
C ALA A 265 49.05 -28.33 -34.69
N ASN A 266 49.93 -27.87 -33.78
CA ASN A 266 50.95 -26.81 -33.91
C ASN A 266 50.59 -25.39 -34.39
N GLY A 267 50.96 -24.43 -33.53
CA GLY A 267 51.62 -23.19 -33.96
C GLY A 267 51.48 -21.98 -33.03
N ASN A 268 52.43 -21.82 -32.10
CA ASN A 268 52.96 -20.60 -31.44
C ASN A 268 51.96 -19.51 -30.95
N GLY A 269 51.88 -19.18 -29.65
CA GLY A 269 52.92 -18.50 -28.83
C GLY A 269 52.57 -16.99 -28.77
N ALA A 270 52.62 -16.24 -27.68
CA ALA A 270 53.08 -16.43 -26.30
C ALA A 270 52.50 -15.27 -25.44
N GLU A 271 52.32 -15.54 -24.14
CA GLU A 271 52.65 -14.71 -22.95
C GLU A 271 52.24 -13.21 -22.89
N GLY A 272 51.67 -12.69 -21.80
CA GLY A 272 51.48 -13.25 -20.46
C GLY A 272 50.81 -12.29 -19.48
N ASN A 273 50.47 -12.87 -18.31
CA ASN A 273 50.25 -12.36 -16.94
C ASN A 273 50.01 -10.87 -16.72
N GLY A 274 48.95 -10.52 -16.00
CA GLY A 274 48.97 -10.30 -14.54
C GLY A 274 48.35 -8.90 -14.33
N GLU A 275 47.49 -8.60 -13.39
CA GLU A 275 47.65 -8.72 -11.94
C GLU A 275 46.28 -8.45 -11.30
N GLU A 276 46.08 -9.00 -10.12
CA GLU A 276 44.93 -8.80 -9.25
C GLU A 276 44.88 -7.35 -8.74
N GLY A 277 43.68 -6.76 -8.72
CA GLY A 277 43.42 -5.44 -8.14
C GLY A 277 42.17 -5.51 -7.29
N GLU A 278 42.36 -5.69 -5.99
CA GLU A 278 41.35 -5.44 -4.96
C GLU A 278 40.98 -3.95 -5.01
N GLY A 279 39.73 -3.66 -5.38
CA GLY A 279 39.15 -2.32 -5.38
C GLY A 279 38.18 -2.18 -4.23
N GLU A 280 38.60 -1.43 -3.22
CA GLU A 280 37.75 -0.84 -2.17
C GLU A 280 36.66 0.02 -2.84
N GLU A 281 35.39 -0.29 -2.57
CA GLU A 281 34.26 0.58 -2.96
C GLU A 281 33.77 1.30 -1.69
N GLU A 282 34.22 2.54 -1.52
CA GLU A 282 33.60 3.54 -0.66
C GLU A 282 32.44 4.23 -1.39
N GLY A 283 31.34 4.46 -0.66
CA GLY A 283 30.59 5.71 -0.75
C GLY A 283 29.44 5.79 -1.76
N ALA A 284 28.26 5.31 -1.36
CA ALA A 284 26.99 5.87 -1.81
C ALA A 284 25.97 5.85 -0.65
N GLU A 285 26.07 6.86 0.20
CA GLU A 285 25.03 7.26 1.15
C GLU A 285 24.01 8.13 0.41
N ASP A 286 22.74 7.72 0.35
CA ASP A 286 21.64 8.68 0.28
C ASP A 286 20.31 8.10 0.83
N ALA A 287 19.96 8.62 2.02
CA ALA A 287 18.63 8.86 2.57
C ALA A 287 17.56 7.75 2.58
N ALA A 288 17.80 6.68 3.35
CA ALA A 288 16.72 5.96 4.03
C ALA A 288 16.49 6.62 5.41
N ALA A 289 15.46 7.46 5.52
CA ALA A 289 15.07 8.08 6.78
C ALA A 289 14.68 6.98 7.79
N HIS A 290 15.55 6.78 8.78
CA HIS A 290 15.27 6.02 9.98
C HIS A 290 13.94 6.46 10.59
N ALA A 291 12.98 5.54 10.64
CA ALA A 291 11.87 5.62 11.58
C ALA A 291 12.46 5.47 12.98
N THR A 292 12.80 6.61 13.60
CA THR A 292 13.13 6.69 15.02
C THR A 292 11.96 6.13 15.81
N GLN A 293 12.20 5.09 16.60
CA GLN A 293 11.29 4.70 17.67
C GLN A 293 10.95 5.95 18.49
N PRO A 294 9.69 6.18 18.92
CA PRO A 294 9.40 7.31 19.79
C PRO A 294 10.19 7.15 21.10
N SER A 295 11.14 8.05 21.32
CA SER A 295 11.88 8.18 22.57
C SER A 295 10.91 8.37 23.73
N ALA A 296 11.15 7.65 24.82
CA ALA A 296 10.39 7.67 26.05
C ALA A 296 10.63 8.97 26.87
N HIS A 297 10.26 10.12 26.32
CA HIS A 297 10.22 11.38 27.06
C HIS A 297 8.82 12.00 27.00
N ASP A 298 7.93 11.44 27.81
CA ASP A 298 6.90 12.19 28.51
C ASP A 298 6.48 11.37 29.75
N VAL A 299 7.30 11.44 30.80
CA VAL A 299 7.01 10.86 32.12
C VAL A 299 6.78 12.03 33.08
N PRO A 300 5.63 12.11 33.76
CA PRO A 300 5.38 13.14 34.77
C PRO A 300 6.37 13.02 35.96
N PRO A 301 6.71 14.12 36.64
CA PRO A 301 7.78 14.13 37.63
C PRO A 301 7.40 13.31 38.87
N GLY A 302 8.21 12.31 39.22
CA GLY A 302 7.99 11.57 40.49
C GLY A 302 8.65 10.20 40.67
N VAL A 303 9.59 9.75 39.83
CA VAL A 303 10.24 8.44 40.00
C VAL A 303 11.76 8.62 40.10
N VAL A 304 12.30 8.31 41.28
CA VAL A 304 13.73 8.31 41.60
C VAL A 304 14.35 7.02 41.03
N VAL A 305 15.36 7.17 40.17
CA VAL A 305 16.19 6.05 39.67
C VAL A 305 17.55 6.12 40.37
N PRO A 306 18.09 5.04 40.95
CA PRO A 306 19.37 5.07 41.64
C PRO A 306 20.56 5.07 40.66
N ALA A 307 21.63 5.76 41.07
CA ALA A 307 22.84 5.99 40.30
C ALA A 307 23.67 4.72 40.08
N SER A 308 24.17 4.55 38.85
CA SER A 308 25.09 3.48 38.44
C SER A 308 26.54 3.82 38.83
N HIS A 309 27.21 2.88 39.50
CA HIS A 309 28.64 2.95 39.84
C HIS A 309 29.54 2.86 38.60
N GLN A 310 30.52 3.76 38.51
CA GLN A 310 31.67 3.65 37.61
C GLN A 310 32.69 2.67 38.22
N GLY A 311 32.95 1.58 37.51
CA GLY A 311 34.00 0.59 37.81
C GLY A 311 35.17 0.70 36.83
N ALA A 312 36.37 0.50 37.36
CA ALA A 312 37.69 0.64 36.74
C ALA A 312 38.00 -0.38 35.61
N PRO A 313 39.03 -0.14 34.77
CA PRO A 313 39.40 -1.04 33.68
C PRO A 313 40.24 -2.23 34.19
N GLY A 314 39.80 -3.45 33.88
CA GLY A 314 40.48 -4.71 34.19
C GLY A 314 40.81 -5.51 32.92
N GLU A 315 41.96 -6.17 32.99
CA GLU A 315 42.72 -7.03 32.06
C GLU A 315 41.98 -7.78 30.94
N ALA A 316 42.68 -7.84 29.79
CA ALA A 316 42.34 -8.63 28.60
C ALA A 316 42.56 -10.13 28.85
N GLY A 317 41.46 -10.87 28.97
CA GLY A 317 41.41 -12.33 28.93
C GLY A 317 40.88 -12.83 27.59
N ASP A 318 41.35 -14.02 27.19
CA ASP A 318 41.10 -14.70 25.92
C ASP A 318 39.62 -14.69 25.49
N ALA A 319 39.38 -14.27 24.24
CA ALA A 319 38.07 -14.14 23.63
C ALA A 319 37.46 -15.51 23.29
N GLU A 320 36.60 -16.03 24.16
CA GLU A 320 35.67 -17.08 23.77
C GLU A 320 34.74 -16.56 22.66
N ALA A 321 34.54 -17.38 21.62
CA ALA A 321 33.68 -17.05 20.51
C ALA A 321 32.28 -16.66 21.03
N PRO A 322 31.68 -15.54 20.55
CA PRO A 322 30.38 -15.09 21.04
C PRO A 322 29.35 -16.21 20.86
N VAL A 323 28.80 -16.70 21.96
CA VAL A 323 27.63 -17.59 21.93
C VAL A 323 26.50 -16.82 21.26
N GLU A 324 26.15 -17.20 20.04
CA GLU A 324 25.12 -16.53 19.26
C GLU A 324 23.80 -16.56 20.04
N ALA A 325 23.35 -15.38 20.48
CA ALA A 325 22.11 -15.26 21.23
C ALA A 325 20.95 -15.89 20.45
N PRO A 326 20.00 -16.58 21.11
CA PRO A 326 18.87 -17.21 20.43
C PRO A 326 18.13 -16.19 19.56
N ARG A 327 18.11 -16.41 18.24
CA ARG A 327 17.39 -15.52 17.30
C ARG A 327 15.91 -15.53 17.65
N GLU A 328 15.31 -14.34 17.81
CA GLU A 328 13.87 -14.22 18.04
C GLU A 328 13.08 -14.95 16.94
N PRO A 329 12.00 -15.66 17.28
CA PRO A 329 11.19 -16.36 16.28
C PRO A 329 10.53 -15.35 15.33
N VAL A 330 10.58 -15.65 14.03
CA VAL A 330 9.89 -14.86 13.00
C VAL A 330 8.38 -15.04 13.16
N ARG A 331 7.64 -13.93 13.14
CA ARG A 331 6.19 -13.92 13.35
C ARG A 331 5.45 -13.46 12.11
N GLY A 332 4.30 -14.06 11.84
CA GLY A 332 3.46 -13.80 10.68
C GLY A 332 2.64 -15.00 10.25
N PHE A 333 2.19 -14.97 9.00
CA PHE A 333 1.33 -16.03 8.47
C PHE A 333 2.10 -17.33 8.22
N GLY A 334 1.57 -18.41 8.80
CA GLY A 334 2.09 -19.75 8.64
C GLY A 334 1.18 -20.70 7.86
N GLY A 335 1.75 -21.84 7.48
CA GLY A 335 1.03 -22.95 6.86
C GLY A 335 0.84 -22.80 5.35
N LYS A 336 0.37 -23.88 4.74
CA LYS A 336 0.19 -24.00 3.28
C LYS A 336 -0.79 -22.96 2.71
N ALA A 337 -1.74 -22.49 3.51
CA ALA A 337 -2.79 -21.57 3.07
C ALA A 337 -2.25 -20.21 2.62
N TYR A 338 -1.19 -19.72 3.25
CA TYR A 338 -0.59 -18.41 2.94
C TYR A 338 0.71 -18.50 2.15
N GLY A 339 1.05 -19.71 1.69
CA GLY A 339 2.15 -20.00 0.77
C GLY A 339 3.54 -19.76 1.37
N ASP A 340 4.46 -20.72 1.21
CA ASP A 340 5.84 -20.50 1.63
C ASP A 340 6.63 -19.55 0.71
N GLU A 341 6.06 -19.22 -0.45
CA GLU A 341 6.79 -18.64 -1.58
C GLU A 341 6.59 -17.13 -1.74
N MET A 342 5.50 -16.55 -1.22
CA MET A 342 5.20 -15.11 -1.34
C MET A 342 5.31 -14.42 0.01
N ASN A 343 6.49 -13.87 0.29
CA ASN A 343 6.70 -13.07 1.51
C ASN A 343 6.02 -11.72 1.46
N GLU A 344 5.64 -11.25 0.26
CA GLU A 344 5.06 -9.94 0.04
C GLU A 344 3.97 -10.05 -1.03
N PHE A 345 2.93 -9.22 -0.89
CA PHE A 345 1.90 -9.08 -1.91
C PHE A 345 1.74 -7.62 -2.31
N GLU A 346 1.79 -7.36 -3.61
CA GLU A 346 1.36 -6.09 -4.19
C GLU A 346 -0.13 -6.09 -4.49
N THR A 347 -0.78 -4.93 -4.32
CA THR A 347 -2.13 -4.70 -4.82
C THR A 347 -2.16 -4.62 -6.35
N GLY A 348 -3.28 -5.04 -6.95
CA GLY A 348 -3.55 -4.82 -8.36
C GLY A 348 -4.05 -3.41 -8.69
N VAL A 349 -4.23 -2.55 -7.69
CA VAL A 349 -4.60 -1.14 -7.87
C VAL A 349 -3.37 -0.33 -8.29
N ASP A 350 -3.48 0.51 -9.31
CA ASP A 350 -2.42 1.44 -9.72
C ASP A 350 -2.29 2.60 -8.71
N VAL A 351 -1.59 2.29 -7.62
CA VAL A 351 -1.35 3.20 -6.48
C VAL A 351 -0.63 4.48 -6.92
N ASP A 352 0.31 4.36 -7.86
CA ASP A 352 1.08 5.49 -8.35
C ASP A 352 0.16 6.53 -9.03
N ARG A 353 -0.71 6.07 -9.94
CA ARG A 353 -1.70 6.93 -10.59
C ARG A 353 -2.79 7.42 -9.65
N LEU A 354 -3.25 6.57 -8.73
CA LEU A 354 -4.22 6.97 -7.70
C LEU A 354 -3.68 8.12 -6.85
N CYS A 355 -2.45 8.02 -6.33
CA CYS A 355 -1.82 9.07 -5.56
C CYS A 355 -1.66 10.36 -6.38
N PHE A 356 -1.23 10.25 -7.65
CA PHE A 356 -1.13 11.40 -8.55
C PHE A 356 -2.47 12.12 -8.72
N ASP A 357 -3.55 11.39 -9.01
CA ASP A 357 -4.87 11.96 -9.21
C ASP A 357 -5.46 12.55 -7.92
N LEU A 358 -5.23 11.92 -6.76
CA LEU A 358 -5.68 12.43 -5.46
C LEU A 358 -5.02 13.76 -5.11
N LYS A 359 -3.71 13.88 -5.33
CA LYS A 359 -2.98 15.16 -5.12
C LYS A 359 -3.55 16.30 -5.97
N ARG A 360 -4.01 15.99 -7.19
CA ARG A 360 -4.57 16.98 -8.11
C ARG A 360 -6.04 17.34 -7.82
N SER A 361 -6.81 16.41 -7.27
CA SER A 361 -8.28 16.53 -7.14
C SER A 361 -8.79 16.72 -5.71
N GLY A 362 -7.93 16.57 -4.71
CA GLY A 362 -8.30 16.42 -3.30
C GLY A 362 -8.11 17.68 -2.44
N PRO A 363 -8.87 17.82 -1.33
CA PRO A 363 -8.47 18.71 -0.22
C PRO A 363 -7.25 18.17 0.54
N ILE A 364 -6.96 16.88 0.39
CA ILE A 364 -5.79 16.20 0.95
C ILE A 364 -4.65 16.31 -0.07
N GLY A 365 -3.83 17.35 0.03
CA GLY A 365 -2.63 17.49 -0.80
C GLY A 365 -1.49 16.55 -0.36
N ASP A 366 -1.52 16.12 0.89
CA ASP A 366 -0.50 15.28 1.51
C ASP A 366 -0.90 13.80 1.40
N VAL A 367 -0.75 13.23 0.20
CA VAL A 367 -1.01 11.81 -0.10
C VAL A 367 0.26 11.15 -0.60
N TYR A 368 0.61 9.96 -0.09
CA TYR A 368 1.82 9.25 -0.50
C TYR A 368 1.56 7.78 -0.79
N LYS A 369 2.31 7.24 -1.75
CA LYS A 369 2.48 5.80 -1.86
C LYS A 369 3.35 5.33 -0.69
N SER A 370 2.93 4.25 -0.04
CA SER A 370 3.69 3.58 1.00
C SER A 370 4.03 2.16 0.56
N MET A 371 5.26 1.73 0.83
CA MET A 371 5.76 0.38 0.56
C MET A 371 5.81 -0.48 1.82
N ASP A 372 5.50 0.10 2.98
CA ASP A 372 5.49 -0.61 4.25
C ASP A 372 4.46 0.00 5.20
N SER A 373 3.45 -0.80 5.54
CA SER A 373 2.39 -0.40 6.46
C SER A 373 2.72 -0.68 7.94
N GLY A 374 3.98 -1.01 8.25
CA GLY A 374 4.57 -0.99 9.57
C GLY A 374 4.52 -2.32 10.33
N HIS A 375 4.27 -3.44 9.65
CA HIS A 375 4.21 -4.80 10.23
C HIS A 375 3.37 -4.90 11.52
N TYR A 376 2.20 -4.26 11.53
CA TYR A 376 1.21 -4.35 12.61
C TYR A 376 -0.12 -4.94 12.12
N VAL A 377 -1.21 -4.77 12.86
CA VAL A 377 -2.50 -5.43 12.56
C VAL A 377 -3.10 -4.98 11.22
N LEU A 378 -2.90 -3.72 10.79
CA LEU A 378 -3.33 -3.29 9.46
C LEU A 378 -2.63 -4.08 8.35
N ASP A 379 -1.29 -4.12 8.39
CA ASP A 379 -0.48 -4.87 7.41
C ASP A 379 -0.88 -6.35 7.39
N TYR A 380 -1.13 -6.92 8.58
CA TYR A 380 -1.59 -8.30 8.75
C TYR A 380 -2.94 -8.54 8.06
N ALA A 381 -3.93 -7.67 8.31
CA ALA A 381 -5.23 -7.73 7.66
C ALA A 381 -5.13 -7.54 6.15
N TYR A 382 -4.27 -6.63 5.70
CA TYR A 382 -4.06 -6.32 4.30
C TYR A 382 -3.43 -7.50 3.55
N TYR A 383 -2.36 -8.10 4.09
CA TYR A 383 -1.73 -9.29 3.52
C TYR A 383 -2.71 -10.47 3.48
N CYS A 384 -3.42 -10.74 4.59
CA CYS A 384 -4.44 -11.78 4.64
C CYS A 384 -5.49 -11.56 3.54
N SER A 385 -5.97 -10.33 3.39
CA SER A 385 -6.99 -9.97 2.42
C SER A 385 -6.50 -10.14 0.98
N LEU A 386 -5.26 -9.75 0.66
CA LEU A 386 -4.66 -9.98 -0.65
C LEU A 386 -4.50 -11.48 -0.95
N ALA A 387 -4.00 -12.24 0.01
CA ALA A 387 -3.85 -13.70 -0.13
C ALA A 387 -5.20 -14.37 -0.41
N GLU A 388 -6.22 -14.02 0.38
CA GLU A 388 -7.56 -14.61 0.31
C GLU A 388 -8.29 -14.22 -0.98
N ALA A 389 -8.16 -12.98 -1.44
CA ALA A 389 -8.70 -12.56 -2.74
C ALA A 389 -8.11 -13.38 -3.90
N ARG A 390 -6.78 -13.57 -3.91
CA ARG A 390 -6.08 -14.38 -4.93
C ARG A 390 -6.47 -15.86 -4.84
N ARG A 391 -6.59 -16.40 -3.62
CA ARG A 391 -6.96 -17.79 -3.35
C ARG A 391 -8.38 -18.10 -3.83
N THR A 392 -9.33 -17.22 -3.53
CA THR A 392 -10.74 -17.38 -3.95
C THR A 392 -10.89 -17.27 -5.47
N ALA A 393 -10.18 -16.34 -6.10
CA ALA A 393 -10.26 -16.15 -7.55
C ALA A 393 -9.59 -17.29 -8.35
N GLY A 394 -8.61 -17.96 -7.74
CA GLY A 394 -7.85 -19.06 -8.33
C GLY A 394 -6.87 -18.62 -9.42
N PRO A 395 -6.05 -19.55 -9.95
CA PRO A 395 -5.00 -19.23 -10.92
C PRO A 395 -5.51 -18.60 -12.22
N ALA A 396 -6.69 -19.01 -12.69
CA ALA A 396 -7.27 -18.53 -13.95
C ALA A 396 -7.61 -17.03 -13.91
N ALA A 397 -8.08 -16.51 -12.77
CA ALA A 397 -8.38 -15.09 -12.60
C ALA A 397 -7.10 -14.22 -12.53
N LEU A 398 -5.99 -14.78 -12.04
CA LEU A 398 -4.70 -14.08 -11.97
C LEU A 398 -4.04 -13.93 -13.34
N ILE A 399 -4.20 -14.91 -14.22
CA ILE A 399 -3.73 -14.84 -15.62
C ILE A 399 -4.66 -13.92 -16.42
N GLY A 400 -5.96 -13.95 -16.10
CA GLY A 400 -7.02 -13.17 -16.75
C GLY A 400 -7.02 -11.67 -16.50
N ALA A 401 -6.30 -11.16 -15.50
CA ALA A 401 -6.20 -9.72 -15.26
C ALA A 401 -5.61 -8.93 -16.46
N ASN A 402 -4.93 -9.62 -17.38
CA ASN A 402 -4.45 -9.09 -18.66
C ASN A 402 -4.94 -9.88 -19.89
N ALA A 403 -5.83 -10.87 -19.73
CA ALA A 403 -6.30 -11.71 -20.84
C ALA A 403 -7.78 -11.41 -21.16
N PRO A 404 -8.16 -11.34 -22.45
CA PRO A 404 -9.54 -11.06 -22.83
C PRO A 404 -10.49 -12.12 -22.27
N PRO A 405 -11.74 -11.76 -21.89
CA PRO A 405 -12.71 -12.72 -21.41
C PRO A 405 -12.94 -13.83 -22.45
N PRO A 406 -13.18 -15.08 -22.04
CA PRO A 406 -13.51 -16.14 -22.98
C PRO A 406 -14.75 -15.74 -23.77
N SER A 407 -14.65 -15.74 -25.10
CA SER A 407 -15.76 -15.44 -26.00
C SER A 407 -16.95 -16.34 -25.68
N SER A 408 -18.08 -15.72 -25.35
CA SER A 408 -19.33 -16.32 -24.86
C SER A 408 -20.06 -17.28 -25.84
N ASN A 409 -19.38 -17.91 -26.80
CA ASN A 409 -20.04 -18.62 -27.90
C ASN A 409 -19.93 -20.15 -27.91
N THR A 410 -19.58 -20.79 -26.79
CA THR A 410 -19.74 -22.26 -26.67
C THR A 410 -21.04 -22.59 -25.94
N ILE A 411 -22.08 -22.83 -26.72
CA ILE A 411 -23.39 -23.31 -26.27
C ILE A 411 -23.20 -24.69 -25.60
N GLY A 412 -23.45 -24.80 -24.29
CA GLY A 412 -23.81 -26.07 -23.64
C GLY A 412 -22.79 -26.72 -22.69
N ILE A 413 -21.62 -26.15 -22.46
CA ILE A 413 -20.74 -26.54 -21.33
C ILE A 413 -20.64 -25.32 -20.41
N PRO A 414 -20.98 -25.42 -19.11
CA PRO A 414 -20.64 -24.34 -18.18
C PRO A 414 -19.13 -24.16 -18.24
N GLY A 415 -18.69 -23.13 -18.96
CA GLY A 415 -17.28 -22.77 -19.01
C GLY A 415 -16.79 -22.51 -17.59
N PRO A 416 -15.48 -22.60 -17.33
CA PRO A 416 -14.95 -22.20 -16.03
C PRO A 416 -15.41 -20.77 -15.76
N THR A 417 -16.40 -20.61 -14.87
CA THR A 417 -16.86 -19.32 -14.41
C THR A 417 -15.65 -18.66 -13.77
N THR A 418 -15.01 -17.74 -14.50
CA THR A 418 -13.86 -17.00 -13.99
C THR A 418 -14.34 -16.22 -12.79
N ILE A 419 -13.97 -16.69 -11.60
CA ILE A 419 -14.36 -16.04 -10.34
C ILE A 419 -13.74 -14.65 -10.35
N LYS A 420 -14.59 -13.64 -10.17
CA LYS A 420 -14.17 -12.24 -10.10
C LYS A 420 -13.15 -12.06 -8.98
N LEU A 421 -11.96 -11.58 -9.33
CA LEU A 421 -10.95 -11.18 -8.37
C LEU A 421 -11.41 -9.93 -7.61
N THR A 422 -11.55 -10.03 -6.29
CA THR A 422 -11.76 -8.88 -5.41
C THR A 422 -10.54 -7.97 -5.47
N LYS A 423 -10.71 -6.68 -5.79
CA LYS A 423 -9.62 -5.71 -5.59
C LYS A 423 -9.42 -5.49 -4.09
N VAL A 424 -8.16 -5.36 -3.66
CA VAL A 424 -7.83 -5.12 -2.25
C VAL A 424 -6.87 -3.94 -2.16
N LEU A 425 -7.17 -3.00 -1.28
CA LEU A 425 -6.30 -1.85 -1.03
C LEU A 425 -6.15 -1.62 0.48
N GLY A 426 -4.94 -1.27 0.91
CA GLY A 426 -4.64 -0.81 2.26
C GLY A 426 -4.39 0.69 2.25
N ILE A 427 -4.89 1.40 3.27
CA ILE A 427 -4.65 2.84 3.46
C ILE A 427 -4.41 3.11 4.94
N THR A 428 -3.44 3.97 5.22
CA THR A 428 -3.23 4.53 6.55
C THR A 428 -3.66 5.99 6.62
N VAL A 429 -4.45 6.33 7.64
CA VAL A 429 -4.85 7.69 7.96
C VAL A 429 -4.03 8.22 9.14
N PRO A 430 -3.77 9.54 9.20
CA PRO A 430 -3.08 10.14 10.34
C PRO A 430 -3.99 10.23 11.58
N PRO A 431 -3.42 10.56 12.76
CA PRO A 431 -4.18 10.80 13.97
C PRO A 431 -5.25 11.89 13.81
N ALA A 432 -6.28 11.83 14.66
CA ALA A 432 -7.34 12.82 14.66
C ALA A 432 -6.81 14.23 14.90
N GLY A 433 -7.28 15.19 14.08
CA GLY A 433 -7.00 16.61 14.27
C GLY A 433 -5.69 17.11 13.64
N ALA A 434 -4.85 16.27 13.04
CA ALA A 434 -3.69 16.75 12.27
C ALA A 434 -3.10 15.68 11.32
N PRO A 435 -2.79 16.01 10.05
CA PRO A 435 -3.08 17.29 9.36
C PRO A 435 -4.52 17.39 8.83
N PHE A 436 -5.33 16.34 8.93
CA PHE A 436 -6.67 16.28 8.34
C PHE A 436 -7.76 16.10 9.39
N SER A 437 -8.93 16.69 9.12
CA SER A 437 -10.13 16.37 9.88
C SER A 437 -10.66 14.98 9.49
N THR A 438 -11.49 14.39 10.34
CA THR A 438 -12.19 13.14 10.00
C THR A 438 -13.03 13.30 8.73
N LEU A 439 -13.65 14.47 8.53
CA LEU A 439 -14.46 14.75 7.35
C LEU A 439 -13.60 14.75 6.07
N ASP A 440 -12.42 15.38 6.10
CA ASP A 440 -11.51 15.40 4.95
C ASP A 440 -11.11 13.98 4.55
N LEU A 441 -10.80 13.14 5.54
CA LEU A 441 -10.46 11.74 5.31
C LEU A 441 -11.65 10.94 4.78
N THR A 442 -12.85 11.14 5.33
CA THR A 442 -14.07 10.50 4.85
C THR A 442 -14.33 10.85 3.38
N GLU A 443 -14.15 12.11 2.97
CA GLU A 443 -14.28 12.52 1.57
C GLU A 443 -13.16 11.97 0.69
N ALA A 444 -11.93 11.84 1.21
CA ALA A 444 -10.84 11.19 0.49
C ALA A 444 -11.13 9.70 0.23
N ILE A 445 -11.67 8.98 1.22
CA ILE A 445 -12.09 7.58 1.04
C ILE A 445 -13.15 7.45 -0.06
N LYS A 446 -14.14 8.35 -0.13
CA LYS A 446 -15.12 8.35 -1.24
C LYS A 446 -14.44 8.53 -2.59
N LYS A 447 -13.50 9.48 -2.71
CA LYS A 447 -12.73 9.71 -3.95
C LYS A 447 -11.89 8.51 -4.37
N ILE A 448 -11.22 7.86 -3.42
CA ILE A 448 -10.45 6.63 -3.65
C ILE A 448 -11.36 5.53 -4.21
N VAL A 449 -12.51 5.33 -3.58
CA VAL A 449 -13.46 4.29 -4.00
C VAL A 449 -14.01 4.57 -5.40
N ILE A 450 -14.41 5.81 -5.69
CA ILE A 450 -14.86 6.22 -7.03
C ILE A 450 -13.75 6.04 -8.07
N TRP A 451 -12.50 6.31 -7.70
CA TRP A 451 -11.36 6.10 -8.58
C TRP A 451 -11.18 4.61 -8.89
N CYS A 452 -11.22 3.75 -7.85
CA CYS A 452 -11.04 2.30 -7.99
C CYS A 452 -12.16 1.63 -8.81
N SER A 453 -13.40 2.13 -8.70
CA SER A 453 -14.54 1.61 -9.48
C SER A 453 -14.46 1.95 -10.97
N ARG A 454 -13.64 2.95 -11.34
CA ARG A 454 -13.41 3.41 -12.72
C ARG A 454 -12.02 3.03 -13.27
N GLU A 455 -11.22 2.34 -12.47
CA GLU A 455 -9.93 1.84 -12.89
C GLU A 455 -10.13 0.74 -13.96
N GLY A 456 -9.51 0.93 -15.12
CA GLY A 456 -9.73 0.10 -16.32
C GLY A 456 -10.74 0.67 -17.33
N THR A 457 -11.58 1.66 -16.94
CA THR A 457 -12.48 2.39 -17.86
C THR A 457 -11.96 3.76 -18.29
N ARG A 458 -10.90 4.26 -17.65
CA ARG A 458 -10.21 5.48 -18.10
C ARG A 458 -9.32 5.18 -19.30
N ALA A 459 -9.48 5.93 -20.39
CA ALA A 459 -8.53 5.88 -21.50
C ALA A 459 -7.11 6.15 -20.94
N ALA A 460 -6.09 5.47 -21.47
CA ALA A 460 -4.71 5.84 -21.20
C ALA A 460 -4.56 7.35 -21.55
N PRO A 461 -3.90 8.15 -20.70
CA PRO A 461 -3.58 9.52 -21.09
C PRO A 461 -2.84 9.46 -22.43
N ARG A 462 -3.39 10.15 -23.43
CA ARG A 462 -2.74 10.28 -24.75
C ARG A 462 -1.50 11.14 -24.66
#